data_AF-A0A653WFC4-F1
#
_entry.id   AF-A0A653WFC4-F1
#
_cell.length_a   1.000
_cell.length_b   1.000
_cell.length_c   1.000
_cell.angle_alpha   90.00
_cell.angle_beta   90.00
_cell.angle_gamma   90.00
#
_symmetry.space_group_name_H-M   'P 1'
#
loop_
_entity.id
_entity.type
_entity.pdbx_description
1 polymer ?
#
loop_
_entity_poly.entity_id
_entity_poly.type
_entity_poly.pdbx_seq_one_letter_code
_entity_poly.pdbx_strand_id
1 'polypeptide(L)'
;MGDIEDLFDGPASGLPAPLWNKAVLSRRTAQYRPAAVEGASVKHLAGYAPFVVFCESKGVSAGQLAPDLSALLTFVRTNIGDLSAEPGLSEAATIFVGNVIAAMRPEAHWRVMPDGSREVGDRSMMITADRLIEGLKEADDGMVAGLLTHLMEWAADDPDGPALPELRPVPSGQAREPFVRPELPSREYRSADGKVIEYGNRWGADSPPEDSYSVETHAERFEGLHQVARALIEYLERAYDVEVSWDPAHAADVSMNTDEVIDVARLTPRDPLAAPLTLVMTGSPGVVVHAGALHDFPFPICGCDACDETVESEASRMEELVLGVAAGGYGERYPVGRKKWAEYALFAADGSGNRSGAGPWSATPDRLAAAEERLHAVPDGWSAWPLKRSGTSTGVSGPGPA
;
A
#
# COMPACT_ATOMS: atom_id res chain seq x y z
N MET A 1 17.27 -22.39 34.94
CA MET A 1 17.21 -20.94 34.75
C MET A 1 16.50 -20.80 33.43
N GLY A 2 15.20 -20.50 33.44
CA GLY A 2 14.49 -20.20 32.21
C GLY A 2 15.13 -18.99 31.56
N ASP A 3 15.19 -18.97 30.23
CA ASP A 3 15.62 -17.76 29.53
C ASP A 3 14.63 -16.65 29.87
N ILE A 4 15.12 -15.47 30.24
CA ILE A 4 14.31 -14.31 30.68
C ILE A 4 13.22 -13.91 29.65
N GLU A 5 13.32 -14.46 28.44
CA GLU A 5 12.43 -14.24 27.31
C GLU A 5 11.54 -15.48 27.01
N ASP A 6 11.07 -16.19 28.04
CA ASP A 6 10.13 -17.32 27.94
C ASP A 6 8.69 -16.98 28.37
N LEU A 7 8.36 -15.69 28.49
CA LEU A 7 7.06 -15.21 28.99
C LEU A 7 5.90 -15.33 27.98
N PHE A 8 6.19 -15.58 26.70
CA PHE A 8 5.20 -15.70 25.64
C PHE A 8 5.32 -17.03 24.90
N ASP A 9 4.22 -17.52 24.34
CA ASP A 9 4.16 -18.82 23.68
C ASP A 9 5.06 -18.90 22.44
N GLY A 10 5.86 -19.97 22.38
CA GLY A 10 6.77 -20.26 21.26
C GLY A 10 8.19 -19.69 21.46
N PRO A 11 9.15 -20.12 20.62
CA PRO A 11 10.53 -19.64 20.73
C PRO A 11 10.60 -18.15 20.38
N ALA A 12 11.27 -17.37 21.22
CA ALA A 12 11.60 -15.99 20.90
C ALA A 12 12.50 -15.96 19.65
N SER A 13 12.12 -15.17 18.64
CA SER A 13 12.87 -15.02 17.40
C SER A 13 13.28 -13.57 17.17
N GLY A 14 14.28 -13.36 16.31
CA GLY A 14 14.68 -12.01 15.89
C GLY A 14 13.63 -11.34 15.00
N LEU A 15 13.78 -10.02 14.81
CA LEU A 15 12.93 -9.25 13.90
C LEU A 15 12.92 -9.89 12.49
N PRO A 16 11.75 -9.99 11.84
CA PRO A 16 11.72 -10.34 10.43
C PRO A 16 12.48 -9.28 9.63
N ALA A 17 13.07 -9.68 8.50
CA ALA A 17 13.70 -8.72 7.61
C ALA A 17 12.66 -7.64 7.24
N PRO A 18 13.04 -6.35 7.25
CA PRO A 18 12.13 -5.29 6.85
C PRO A 18 11.58 -5.58 5.46
N LEU A 19 10.28 -5.35 5.26
CA LEU A 19 9.64 -5.48 3.96
C LEU A 19 10.26 -4.44 3.02
N TRP A 20 11.33 -4.83 2.32
CA TRP A 20 12.03 -3.95 1.40
C TRP A 20 11.35 -3.98 0.04
N ASN A 21 10.52 -2.96 -0.19
CA ASN A 21 10.24 -2.49 -1.55
C ASN A 21 11.39 -1.57 -1.96
N LYS A 22 12.57 -2.12 -2.28
CA LYS A 22 13.65 -1.30 -2.82
C LYS A 22 13.33 -0.98 -4.29
N ALA A 23 12.87 0.23 -4.55
CA ALA A 23 13.00 0.92 -5.83
C ALA A 23 13.94 2.14 -5.64
N VAL A 24 15.25 1.90 -5.55
CA VAL A 24 16.25 2.97 -5.81
C VAL A 24 16.30 3.20 -7.31
N LEU A 25 15.68 4.28 -7.76
CA LEU A 25 15.80 4.80 -9.12
C LEU A 25 17.27 5.07 -9.46
N SER A 26 17.89 4.21 -10.26
CA SER A 26 19.13 4.54 -10.96
C SER A 26 18.78 5.03 -12.36
N ARG A 27 19.10 6.29 -12.62
CA ARG A 27 18.98 6.95 -13.93
C ARG A 27 19.64 6.06 -14.99
N ARG A 28 18.84 5.59 -15.96
CA ARG A 28 19.20 5.01 -17.28
C ARG A 28 19.28 3.49 -17.50
N THR A 29 19.17 2.62 -16.50
CA THR A 29 18.85 1.19 -16.72
C THR A 29 18.46 0.58 -15.38
N ALA A 30 17.19 0.20 -15.23
CA ALA A 30 16.69 -0.44 -14.01
C ALA A 30 17.13 -1.91 -14.01
N GLN A 31 18.17 -2.22 -13.26
CA GLN A 31 18.44 -3.60 -12.83
C GLN A 31 18.06 -3.69 -11.36
N TYR A 32 16.93 -4.32 -11.07
CA TYR A 32 16.50 -4.64 -9.71
C TYR A 32 16.67 -6.11 -9.41
N ARG A 33 17.27 -6.39 -8.25
CA ARG A 33 17.45 -7.75 -7.74
C ARG A 33 16.11 -8.28 -7.21
N PRO A 34 15.87 -9.60 -7.28
CA PRO A 34 14.59 -10.21 -6.89
C PRO A 34 14.26 -9.91 -5.42
N ALA A 35 12.96 -9.69 -5.15
CA ALA A 35 12.42 -9.59 -3.80
C ALA A 35 12.82 -10.84 -2.98
N ALA A 36 13.37 -10.60 -1.79
CA ALA A 36 13.70 -11.67 -0.86
C ALA A 36 12.40 -12.35 -0.40
N VAL A 37 12.46 -13.68 -0.25
CA VAL A 37 11.41 -14.52 0.31
C VAL A 37 10.91 -13.91 1.61
N GLU A 38 9.61 -13.64 1.73
CA GLU A 38 8.98 -13.21 2.98
C GLU A 38 9.37 -14.18 4.11
N GLY A 39 9.96 -13.63 5.17
CA GLY A 39 10.33 -14.41 6.36
C GLY A 39 9.08 -14.96 7.05
N ALA A 40 9.25 -16.06 7.80
CA ALA A 40 8.18 -16.63 8.61
C ALA A 40 7.57 -15.57 9.55
N SER A 41 6.24 -15.61 9.73
CA SER A 41 5.52 -14.73 10.66
C SER A 41 6.07 -14.86 12.07
N VAL A 42 6.54 -13.75 12.65
CA VAL A 42 7.13 -13.74 14.00
C VAL A 42 6.03 -13.53 15.03
N LYS A 43 5.78 -14.53 15.88
CA LYS A 43 4.77 -14.46 16.95
C LYS A 43 5.32 -13.82 18.22
N HIS A 44 6.53 -14.22 18.58
CA HIS A 44 7.21 -13.86 19.81
C HIS A 44 8.57 -13.25 19.46
N LEU A 45 8.71 -11.95 19.72
CA LEU A 45 9.91 -11.19 19.40
C LEU A 45 10.85 -11.12 20.61
N ALA A 46 12.12 -11.49 20.41
CA ALA A 46 13.19 -11.39 21.41
C ALA A 46 13.65 -9.94 21.64
N GLY A 47 14.38 -9.67 22.72
CA GLY A 47 14.98 -8.35 23.03
C GLY A 47 14.28 -7.55 24.12
N TYR A 48 13.35 -8.14 24.87
CA TYR A 48 12.63 -7.48 25.97
C TYR A 48 13.20 -7.78 27.36
N ALA A 49 14.27 -8.58 27.47
CA ALA A 49 14.91 -8.87 28.76
C ALA A 49 15.28 -7.62 29.60
N PRO A 50 15.75 -6.49 29.03
CA PRO A 50 15.99 -5.27 29.80
C PRO A 50 14.74 -4.73 30.50
N PHE A 51 13.58 -4.84 29.85
CA PHE A 51 12.31 -4.41 30.43
C PHE A 51 11.86 -5.34 31.57
N VAL A 52 12.10 -6.65 31.46
CA VAL A 52 11.83 -7.60 32.56
C VAL A 52 12.64 -7.24 33.80
N VAL A 53 13.94 -6.99 33.63
CA VAL A 53 14.81 -6.55 34.74
C VAL A 53 14.33 -5.22 35.33
N PHE A 54 13.87 -4.30 34.49
CA PHE A 54 13.31 -3.02 34.94
C PHE A 54 12.03 -3.20 35.77
N CYS A 55 11.09 -4.04 35.33
CA CYS A 55 9.88 -4.36 36.09
C CYS A 55 10.24 -4.89 37.49
N GLU A 56 11.16 -5.85 37.57
CA GLU A 56 11.60 -6.43 38.84
C GLU A 56 12.28 -5.37 39.73
N SER A 57 13.05 -4.44 39.15
CA SER A 57 13.67 -3.33 39.89
C SER A 57 12.64 -2.37 40.51
N LYS A 58 11.45 -2.27 39.91
CA LYS A 58 10.30 -1.51 40.41
C LYS A 58 9.38 -2.34 41.31
N GLY A 59 9.72 -3.60 41.59
CA GLY A 59 8.95 -4.50 42.44
C GLY A 59 7.68 -5.06 41.79
N VAL A 60 7.62 -5.07 40.45
CA VAL A 60 6.49 -5.61 39.68
C VAL A 60 6.98 -6.77 38.84
N SER A 61 6.30 -7.91 38.87
CA SER A 61 6.72 -9.05 38.05
C SER A 61 6.23 -8.90 36.61
N ALA A 62 7.14 -9.02 35.63
CA ALA A 62 6.78 -8.95 34.22
C ALA A 62 5.76 -10.03 33.82
N GLY A 63 5.82 -11.21 34.45
CA GLY A 63 4.84 -12.29 34.22
C GLY A 63 3.41 -11.95 34.68
N GLN A 64 3.25 -10.96 35.58
CA GLN A 64 1.92 -10.44 35.95
C GLN A 64 1.41 -9.42 34.92
N LEU A 65 2.30 -8.73 34.22
CA LEU A 65 1.95 -7.75 33.18
C LEU A 65 1.66 -8.42 31.83
N ALA A 66 2.31 -9.56 31.53
CA ALA A 66 2.14 -10.28 30.27
C ALA A 66 0.68 -10.65 29.92
N PRO A 67 -0.17 -11.15 30.85
CA PRO A 67 -1.57 -11.45 30.56
C PRO A 67 -2.52 -10.25 30.77
N ASP A 68 -2.05 -9.12 31.31
CA ASP A 68 -2.88 -7.98 31.69
C ASP A 68 -2.39 -6.70 31.02
N LEU A 69 -2.90 -6.46 29.80
CA LEU A 69 -2.59 -5.27 29.02
C LEU A 69 -2.94 -3.97 29.76
N SER A 70 -4.00 -3.94 30.56
CA SER A 70 -4.41 -2.75 31.30
C SER A 70 -3.38 -2.40 32.38
N ALA A 71 -2.95 -3.41 33.15
CA ALA A 71 -1.89 -3.26 34.13
C ALA A 71 -0.55 -2.86 33.47
N LEU A 72 -0.24 -3.46 32.31
CA LEU A 72 0.96 -3.12 31.54
C LEU A 72 0.98 -1.66 31.08
N LEU A 73 -0.09 -1.18 30.43
CA LEU A 73 -0.14 0.20 29.95
C LEU A 73 -0.09 1.20 31.11
N THR A 74 -0.72 0.87 32.24
CA THR A 74 -0.64 1.67 33.48
C THR A 74 0.79 1.72 34.02
N PHE A 75 1.49 0.57 34.05
CA PHE A 75 2.88 0.48 34.49
C PHE A 75 3.81 1.29 33.58
N VAL A 76 3.66 1.15 32.25
CA VAL A 76 4.46 1.89 31.26
C VAL A 76 4.25 3.39 31.40
N ARG A 77 3.00 3.87 31.50
CA ARG A 77 2.71 5.30 31.68
C ARG A 77 3.29 5.86 32.97
N THR A 78 3.17 5.11 34.07
CA THR A 78 3.71 5.53 35.38
C THR A 78 5.23 5.70 35.35
N ASN A 79 5.93 4.91 34.51
CA ASN A 79 7.38 4.88 34.42
C ASN A 79 7.91 5.50 33.12
N ILE A 80 7.08 6.22 32.36
CA ILE A 80 7.41 6.64 30.98
C ILE A 80 8.65 7.54 30.91
N GLY A 81 8.91 8.32 31.96
CA GLY A 81 10.10 9.16 32.09
C GLY A 81 11.39 8.35 32.16
N ASP A 82 11.42 7.29 32.97
CA ASP A 82 12.56 6.39 33.10
C ASP A 82 12.78 5.58 31.82
N LEU A 83 11.69 5.08 31.21
CA LEU A 83 11.73 4.34 29.94
C LEU A 83 12.29 5.22 28.81
N SER A 84 11.92 6.49 28.76
CA SER A 84 12.36 7.42 27.71
C SER A 84 13.81 7.89 27.87
N ALA A 85 14.37 7.82 29.09
CA ALA A 85 15.74 8.24 29.36
C ALA A 85 16.79 7.26 28.82
N GLU A 86 16.42 5.98 28.66
CA GLU A 86 17.31 4.91 28.21
C GLU A 86 16.77 4.27 26.92
N PRO A 87 17.37 4.55 25.74
CA PRO A 87 16.86 4.07 24.46
C PRO A 87 16.67 2.54 24.38
N GLY A 88 17.61 1.76 24.94
CA GLY A 88 17.51 0.30 24.96
C GLY A 88 16.39 -0.23 25.86
N LEU A 89 16.01 0.52 26.90
CA LEU A 89 14.90 0.17 27.77
C LEU A 89 13.55 0.52 27.13
N SER A 90 13.47 1.69 26.47
CA SER A 90 12.30 2.04 25.65
C SER A 90 12.05 0.99 24.58
N GLU A 91 13.10 0.53 23.89
CA GLU A 91 12.98 -0.50 22.86
C GLU A 91 12.48 -1.83 23.42
N ALA A 92 13.05 -2.27 24.55
CA ALA A 92 12.62 -3.48 25.24
C ALA A 92 11.16 -3.41 25.70
N ALA A 93 10.70 -2.23 26.16
CA ALA A 93 9.30 -2.00 26.54
C ALA A 93 8.37 -2.09 25.33
N THR A 94 8.76 -1.51 24.18
CA THR A 94 8.00 -1.63 22.92
C THR A 94 7.82 -3.09 22.51
N ILE A 95 8.90 -3.88 22.58
CA ILE A 95 8.86 -5.31 22.25
C ILE A 95 7.94 -6.06 23.22
N PHE A 96 8.03 -5.78 24.53
CA PHE A 96 7.18 -6.43 25.52
C PHE A 96 5.69 -6.13 25.28
N VAL A 97 5.33 -4.86 25.08
CA VAL A 97 3.95 -4.44 24.79
C VAL A 97 3.44 -5.09 23.52
N GLY A 98 4.24 -5.13 22.44
CA GLY A 98 3.80 -5.78 21.22
C GLY A 98 3.66 -7.29 21.37
N ASN A 99 4.50 -7.97 22.15
CA ASN A 99 4.33 -9.41 22.42
C ASN A 99 3.02 -9.69 23.19
N VAL A 100 2.63 -8.81 24.11
CA VAL A 100 1.30 -8.90 24.76
C VAL A 100 0.19 -8.78 23.72
N ILE A 101 0.26 -7.81 22.80
CA ILE A 101 -0.74 -7.65 21.72
C ILE A 101 -0.75 -8.89 20.79
N ALA A 102 0.40 -9.43 20.42
CA ALA A 102 0.50 -10.63 19.60
C ALA A 102 -0.09 -11.87 20.29
N ALA A 103 0.01 -11.95 21.62
CA ALA A 103 -0.55 -13.05 22.41
C ALA A 103 -2.08 -12.97 22.57
N MET A 104 -2.68 -11.80 22.37
CA MET A 104 -4.14 -11.62 22.50
C MET A 104 -4.94 -12.39 21.43
N ARG A 105 -4.32 -12.75 20.30
CA ARG A 105 -4.96 -13.52 19.22
C ARG A 105 -4.03 -14.52 18.56
N PRO A 106 -4.46 -15.74 18.20
CA PRO A 106 -3.61 -16.74 17.55
C PRO A 106 -2.98 -16.28 16.22
N GLU A 107 -3.67 -15.48 15.43
CA GLU A 107 -3.27 -15.05 14.08
C GLU A 107 -2.37 -13.79 14.08
N ALA A 108 -2.31 -13.10 15.22
CA ALA A 108 -1.54 -11.87 15.33
C ALA A 108 -0.03 -12.15 15.23
N HIS A 109 0.71 -11.31 14.52
CA HIS A 109 2.15 -11.47 14.31
C HIS A 109 2.82 -10.10 14.14
N TRP A 110 4.14 -10.11 14.30
CA TRP A 110 5.00 -8.96 14.06
C TRP A 110 5.32 -8.78 12.58
N ARG A 111 5.39 -7.52 12.16
CA ARG A 111 5.86 -7.07 10.85
C ARG A 111 6.76 -5.85 11.03
N VAL A 112 7.74 -5.70 10.14
CA VAL A 112 8.61 -4.52 10.09
C VAL A 112 8.35 -3.80 8.77
N MET A 113 7.98 -2.53 8.88
CA MET A 113 7.67 -1.67 7.76
C MET A 113 8.97 -1.17 7.07
N PRO A 114 8.88 -0.67 5.82
CA PRO A 114 10.05 -0.18 5.09
C PRO A 114 10.79 0.97 5.79
N ASP A 115 10.07 1.77 6.58
CA ASP A 115 10.61 2.87 7.40
C ASP A 115 11.28 2.39 8.71
N GLY A 116 11.28 1.07 8.94
CA GLY A 116 11.85 0.44 10.14
C GLY A 116 10.88 0.37 11.32
N SER A 117 9.67 0.94 11.21
CA SER A 117 8.67 0.85 12.26
C SER A 117 8.17 -0.59 12.44
N ARG A 118 7.89 -0.96 13.69
CA ARG A 118 7.45 -2.31 14.06
C ARG A 118 5.96 -2.29 14.30
N GLU A 119 5.26 -3.16 13.58
CA GLU A 119 3.84 -3.34 13.70
C GLU A 119 3.50 -4.72 14.24
N VAL A 120 2.41 -4.80 15.00
CA VAL A 120 1.89 -6.04 15.54
C VAL A 120 0.38 -6.09 15.42
N GLY A 121 -0.15 -7.25 15.04
CA GLY A 121 -1.59 -7.43 14.86
C GLY A 121 -1.88 -8.52 13.84
N ASP A 122 -3.10 -8.53 13.33
CA ASP A 122 -3.55 -9.45 12.29
C ASP A 122 -4.10 -8.69 11.08
N ARG A 123 -4.70 -9.42 10.13
CA ARG A 123 -5.30 -8.81 8.93
C ARG A 123 -6.37 -7.77 9.25
N SER A 124 -7.05 -7.86 10.39
CA SER A 124 -8.18 -6.99 10.73
C SER A 124 -7.74 -5.72 11.47
N MET A 125 -6.57 -5.72 12.09
CA MET A 125 -5.99 -4.58 12.80
C MET A 125 -4.48 -4.78 12.98
N MET A 126 -3.70 -3.78 12.54
CA MET A 126 -2.26 -3.67 12.78
C MET A 126 -1.99 -2.41 13.61
N ILE A 127 -1.10 -2.52 14.60
CA ILE A 127 -0.71 -1.42 15.49
C ILE A 127 0.78 -1.18 15.37
N THR A 128 1.18 0.05 15.07
CA THR A 128 2.58 0.49 15.15
C THR A 128 3.00 0.59 16.61
N ALA A 129 3.74 -0.40 17.11
CA ALA A 129 4.13 -0.51 18.50
C ALA A 129 5.00 0.69 18.96
N ASP A 130 5.85 1.21 18.06
CA ASP A 130 6.69 2.37 18.35
C ASP A 130 5.85 3.63 18.62
N ARG A 131 4.86 3.92 17.76
CA ARG A 131 3.95 5.06 17.92
C ARG A 131 3.04 4.91 19.11
N LEU A 132 2.65 3.68 19.45
CA LEU A 132 1.88 3.40 20.65
C LEU A 132 2.63 3.87 21.90
N ILE A 133 3.91 3.48 22.05
CA ILE A 133 4.73 3.87 23.20
C ILE A 133 4.98 5.39 23.24
N GLU A 134 5.23 6.01 22.09
CA GLU A 134 5.39 7.46 21.99
C GLU A 134 4.11 8.21 22.40
N GLY A 135 2.95 7.78 21.87
CA GLY A 135 1.66 8.40 22.15
C GLY A 135 1.23 8.31 23.61
N LEU A 136 1.66 7.28 24.35
CA LEU A 136 1.35 7.14 25.78
C LEU A 136 1.89 8.28 26.65
N LYS A 137 2.89 9.05 26.17
CA LYS A 137 3.45 10.21 26.89
C LYS A 137 2.45 11.34 27.02
N GLU A 138 1.71 11.61 25.96
CA GLU A 138 0.79 12.74 25.83
C GLU A 138 -0.68 12.32 26.01
N ALA A 139 -0.95 11.01 26.07
CA ALA A 139 -2.30 10.49 26.19
C ALA A 139 -2.93 10.74 27.58
N ASP A 140 -4.17 11.24 27.58
CA ASP A 140 -5.01 11.28 28.77
C ASP A 140 -5.63 9.90 29.09
N ASP A 141 -6.24 9.79 30.27
CA ASP A 141 -6.85 8.52 30.72
C ASP A 141 -8.02 8.06 29.84
N GLY A 142 -8.73 8.99 29.19
CA GLY A 142 -9.81 8.68 28.27
C GLY A 142 -9.30 8.06 26.97
N MET A 143 -8.21 8.59 26.40
CA MET A 143 -7.55 8.04 25.23
C MET A 143 -7.05 6.61 25.48
N VAL A 144 -6.45 6.37 26.64
CA VAL A 144 -5.94 5.04 27.02
C VAL A 144 -7.09 4.05 27.25
N ALA A 145 -8.17 4.49 27.90
CA ALA A 145 -9.36 3.65 28.07
C ALA A 145 -10.01 3.30 26.72
N GLY A 146 -10.06 4.25 25.78
CA GLY A 146 -10.55 4.02 24.42
C GLY A 146 -9.70 3.01 23.65
N LEU A 147 -8.38 3.15 23.70
CA LEU A 147 -7.44 2.17 23.11
C LEU A 147 -7.63 0.77 23.72
N LEU A 148 -7.70 0.67 25.05
CA LEU A 148 -7.91 -0.61 25.74
C LEU A 148 -9.22 -1.27 25.31
N THR A 149 -10.29 -0.47 25.22
CA THR A 149 -11.59 -0.95 24.74
C THR A 149 -11.46 -1.52 23.33
N HIS A 150 -10.81 -0.78 22.42
CA HIS A 150 -10.63 -1.21 21.04
C HIS A 150 -9.79 -2.50 20.90
N LEU A 151 -8.72 -2.61 21.68
CA LEU A 151 -7.86 -3.79 21.74
C LEU A 151 -8.59 -5.02 22.30
N MET A 152 -9.39 -4.83 23.36
CA MET A 152 -10.17 -5.91 23.97
C MET A 152 -11.31 -6.38 23.06
N GLU A 153 -12.00 -5.44 22.38
CA GLU A 153 -13.00 -5.76 21.36
C GLU A 153 -12.38 -6.57 20.22
N TRP A 154 -11.25 -6.11 19.69
CA TRP A 154 -10.49 -6.85 18.68
C TRP A 154 -10.10 -8.25 19.18
N ALA A 155 -9.57 -8.40 20.39
CA ALA A 155 -9.19 -9.71 20.92
C ALA A 155 -10.37 -10.66 21.10
N ALA A 156 -11.55 -10.13 21.46
CA ALA A 156 -12.76 -10.90 21.71
C ALA A 156 -13.54 -11.26 20.44
N ASP A 157 -13.35 -10.52 19.34
CA ASP A 157 -13.95 -10.86 18.05
C ASP A 157 -13.52 -12.28 17.63
N ASP A 158 -14.39 -13.04 16.95
CA ASP A 158 -13.93 -14.29 16.34
C ASP A 158 -12.96 -14.00 15.18
N PRO A 159 -12.01 -14.90 14.89
CA PRO A 159 -11.17 -14.78 13.71
C PRO A 159 -12.01 -14.78 12.41
N ASP A 160 -11.50 -14.08 11.40
CA ASP A 160 -12.08 -13.99 10.04
C ASP A 160 -11.98 -15.35 9.31
N GLY A 161 -12.69 -16.37 9.77
CA GLY A 161 -12.73 -17.69 9.14
C GLY A 161 -11.34 -18.30 8.89
N PRO A 162 -11.22 -19.31 8.01
CA PRO A 162 -9.92 -19.78 7.56
C PRO A 162 -9.21 -18.69 6.76
N ALA A 163 -7.91 -18.50 7.03
CA ALA A 163 -7.08 -17.56 6.29
C ALA A 163 -7.14 -17.86 4.79
N LEU A 164 -7.67 -16.91 4.01
CA LEU A 164 -7.66 -17.01 2.56
C LEU A 164 -6.21 -16.99 2.04
N PRO A 165 -5.89 -17.79 1.01
CA PRO A 165 -4.59 -17.72 0.36
C PRO A 165 -4.34 -16.30 -0.16
N GLU A 166 -3.09 -15.89 -0.09
CA GLU A 166 -2.65 -14.58 -0.58
C GLU A 166 -3.00 -14.43 -2.06
N LEU A 167 -3.50 -13.25 -2.42
CA LEU A 167 -3.84 -12.93 -3.80
C LEU A 167 -2.55 -12.68 -4.61
N ARG A 168 -2.22 -13.59 -5.52
CA ARG A 168 -0.97 -13.57 -6.29
C ARG A 168 -1.24 -13.68 -7.80
N PRO A 169 -1.77 -12.63 -8.44
CA PRO A 169 -1.94 -12.60 -9.89
C PRO A 169 -0.58 -12.73 -10.59
N VAL A 170 -0.54 -13.46 -11.70
CA VAL A 170 0.69 -13.74 -12.45
C VAL A 170 0.63 -13.03 -13.80
N PRO A 171 1.46 -11.99 -14.01
CA PRO A 171 1.57 -11.33 -15.30
C PRO A 171 1.88 -12.35 -16.41
N SER A 172 1.06 -12.36 -17.46
CA SER A 172 1.15 -13.35 -18.55
C SER A 172 0.97 -12.75 -19.95
N GLY A 173 0.46 -11.51 -20.07
CA GLY A 173 0.18 -10.88 -21.36
C GLY A 173 0.91 -9.56 -21.58
N GLN A 174 2.16 -9.60 -22.04
CA GLN A 174 2.89 -8.39 -22.43
C GLN A 174 2.82 -8.15 -23.94
N ALA A 175 2.59 -6.89 -24.32
CA ALA A 175 2.80 -6.46 -25.69
C ALA A 175 4.29 -6.55 -26.07
N ARG A 176 4.56 -6.80 -27.35
CA ARG A 176 5.93 -6.97 -27.86
C ARG A 176 6.73 -5.67 -27.84
N GLU A 177 6.08 -4.55 -28.12
CA GLU A 177 6.70 -3.23 -28.10
C GLU A 177 6.47 -2.62 -26.72
N PRO A 178 7.53 -2.20 -26.01
CA PRO A 178 7.36 -1.56 -24.71
C PRO A 178 6.72 -0.18 -24.87
N PHE A 179 6.00 0.25 -23.84
CA PHE A 179 5.57 1.63 -23.72
C PHE A 179 6.79 2.56 -23.64
N VAL A 180 6.70 3.72 -24.29
CA VAL A 180 7.72 4.77 -24.23
C VAL A 180 7.05 6.03 -23.71
N ARG A 181 7.46 6.46 -22.52
CA ARG A 181 6.94 7.68 -21.89
C ARG A 181 7.25 8.91 -22.76
N PRO A 182 6.30 9.85 -22.91
CA PRO A 182 6.59 11.14 -23.51
C PRO A 182 7.61 11.93 -22.66
N GLU A 183 8.33 12.85 -23.29
CA GLU A 183 9.23 13.75 -22.57
C GLU A 183 8.42 14.67 -21.66
N LEU A 184 8.76 14.68 -20.37
CA LEU A 184 8.07 15.49 -19.37
C LEU A 184 8.65 16.91 -19.33
N PRO A 185 7.82 17.93 -19.07
CA PRO A 185 8.30 19.30 -19.02
C PRO A 185 9.26 19.49 -17.84
N SER A 186 10.53 19.77 -18.13
CA SER A 186 11.51 20.19 -17.13
C SER A 186 11.28 21.66 -16.79
N ARG A 187 10.70 21.94 -15.62
CA ARG A 187 10.53 23.31 -15.09
C ARG A 187 11.34 23.46 -13.79
N GLU A 188 11.91 24.64 -13.59
CA GLU A 188 12.51 25.01 -12.31
C GLU A 188 11.45 25.61 -11.40
N TYR A 189 11.24 24.99 -10.24
CA TYR A 189 10.35 25.51 -9.20
C TYR A 189 11.15 26.34 -8.20
N ARG A 190 10.55 27.41 -7.67
CA ARG A 190 11.25 28.35 -6.78
C ARG A 190 10.40 28.67 -5.56
N SER A 191 11.02 28.63 -4.39
CA SER A 191 10.38 29.01 -3.13
C SER A 191 10.04 30.50 -3.09
N ALA A 192 9.28 30.91 -2.07
CA ALA A 192 8.98 32.32 -1.81
C ALA A 192 10.24 33.22 -1.71
N ASP A 193 11.37 32.65 -1.26
CA ASP A 193 12.67 33.33 -1.18
C ASP A 193 13.47 33.30 -2.50
N GLY A 194 12.90 32.77 -3.58
CA GLY A 194 13.52 32.67 -4.91
C GLY A 194 14.54 31.53 -5.08
N LYS A 195 14.74 30.69 -4.05
CA LYS A 195 15.63 29.52 -4.11
C LYS A 195 15.00 28.42 -4.95
N VAL A 196 15.80 27.75 -5.78
CA VAL A 196 15.34 26.58 -6.56
C VAL A 196 14.95 25.46 -5.60
N ILE A 197 13.80 24.85 -5.84
CA ILE A 197 13.32 23.67 -5.12
C ILE A 197 13.68 22.45 -5.94
N GLU A 198 14.53 21.58 -5.39
CA GLU A 198 14.86 20.29 -5.99
C GLU A 198 13.86 19.23 -5.53
N TYR A 199 12.66 19.23 -6.11
CA TYR A 199 11.64 18.22 -5.80
C TYR A 199 12.19 16.80 -5.98
N GLY A 200 11.82 15.90 -5.05
CA GLY A 200 12.30 14.53 -4.95
C GLY A 200 13.63 14.37 -4.20
N ASN A 201 14.27 15.48 -3.83
CA ASN A 201 15.48 15.51 -3.00
C ASN A 201 15.50 16.73 -2.06
N ARG A 202 14.34 17.38 -1.84
CA ARG A 202 14.23 18.64 -1.12
C ARG A 202 14.66 18.50 0.34
N TRP A 203 14.38 17.35 0.94
CA TRP A 203 14.64 17.07 2.35
C TRP A 203 15.90 16.23 2.59
N GLY A 204 16.48 15.62 1.56
CA GLY A 204 17.70 14.80 1.67
C GLY A 204 17.54 13.67 2.70
N ALA A 205 18.34 13.71 3.77
CA ALA A 205 18.27 12.75 4.88
C ALA A 205 17.43 13.26 6.07
N ASP A 206 16.99 14.51 6.04
CA ASP A 206 16.18 15.13 7.08
C ASP A 206 14.69 14.89 6.82
N SER A 207 13.88 14.97 7.88
CA SER A 207 12.42 14.93 7.74
C SER A 207 11.88 16.28 7.27
N PRO A 208 10.78 16.31 6.50
CA PRO A 208 10.10 17.55 6.15
C PRO A 208 9.67 18.34 7.39
N PRO A 209 9.79 19.68 7.39
CA PRO A 209 9.24 20.55 8.42
C PRO A 209 7.72 20.35 8.58
N GLU A 210 7.21 20.49 9.80
CA GLU A 210 5.77 20.30 10.09
C GLU A 210 4.86 21.24 9.27
N ASP A 211 5.32 22.46 9.00
CA ASP A 211 4.60 23.46 8.20
C ASP A 211 4.56 23.17 6.69
N SER A 212 5.25 22.11 6.23
CA SER A 212 5.17 21.65 4.84
C SER A 212 4.09 20.59 4.60
N TYR A 213 3.51 20.03 5.66
CA TYR A 213 2.42 19.07 5.56
C TYR A 213 1.11 19.78 5.18
N SER A 214 0.34 19.17 4.29
CA SER A 214 -0.93 19.72 3.79
C SER A 214 -0.82 21.08 3.08
N VAL A 215 0.39 21.50 2.72
CA VAL A 215 0.66 22.70 1.92
C VAL A 215 1.06 22.27 0.53
N GLU A 216 0.42 22.83 -0.50
CA GLU A 216 0.74 22.55 -1.89
C GLU A 216 1.15 23.86 -2.60
N THR A 217 2.46 24.08 -2.72
CA THR A 217 2.99 25.35 -3.27
C THR A 217 3.04 25.33 -4.79
N HIS A 218 3.41 24.18 -5.37
CA HIS A 218 3.60 24.00 -6.82
C HIS A 218 2.80 22.79 -7.33
N ALA A 219 1.47 22.91 -7.37
CA ALA A 219 0.58 21.89 -7.93
C ALA A 219 0.89 21.60 -9.40
N GLU A 220 1.25 22.66 -10.14
CA GLU A 220 1.59 22.61 -11.57
C GLU A 220 2.79 21.71 -11.89
N ARG A 221 3.52 21.23 -10.87
CA ARG A 221 4.57 20.22 -11.06
C ARG A 221 4.07 18.92 -11.63
N PHE A 222 2.79 18.60 -11.43
CA PHE A 222 2.18 17.35 -11.88
C PHE A 222 1.48 17.46 -13.26
N GLU A 223 1.51 18.62 -13.94
CA GLU A 223 0.89 18.82 -15.27
C GLU A 223 1.27 17.77 -16.31
N GLY A 224 2.46 17.18 -16.21
CA GLY A 224 2.93 16.13 -17.11
C GLY A 224 2.14 14.81 -17.00
N LEU A 225 1.43 14.56 -15.90
CA LEU A 225 0.68 13.31 -15.69
C LEU A 225 -0.43 13.12 -16.71
N HIS A 226 -1.12 14.19 -17.10
CA HIS A 226 -2.14 14.13 -18.15
C HIS A 226 -1.55 13.70 -19.51
N GLN A 227 -0.30 14.07 -19.80
CA GLN A 227 0.37 13.68 -21.04
C GLN A 227 0.73 12.19 -21.01
N VAL A 228 1.22 11.69 -19.88
CA VAL A 228 1.54 10.27 -19.69
C VAL A 228 0.27 9.42 -19.74
N ALA A 229 -0.82 9.85 -19.09
CA ALA A 229 -2.10 9.14 -19.13
C ALA A 229 -2.64 8.99 -20.55
N ARG A 230 -2.65 10.06 -21.35
CA ARG A 230 -3.05 9.99 -22.76
C ARG A 230 -2.14 9.07 -23.58
N ALA A 231 -0.83 9.16 -23.40
CA ALA A 231 0.12 8.28 -24.08
C ALA A 231 -0.08 6.80 -23.71
N LEU A 232 -0.39 6.50 -22.44
CA LEU A 232 -0.73 5.15 -21.99
C LEU A 232 -2.01 4.64 -22.65
N ILE A 233 -3.06 5.46 -22.71
CA ILE A 233 -4.33 5.11 -23.37
C ILE A 233 -4.10 4.78 -24.85
N GLU A 234 -3.39 5.64 -25.57
CA GLU A 234 -3.04 5.44 -26.98
C GLU A 234 -2.20 4.18 -27.20
N TYR A 235 -1.22 3.94 -26.31
CA TYR A 235 -0.41 2.73 -26.35
C TYR A 235 -1.25 1.47 -26.15
N LEU A 236 -2.14 1.46 -25.15
CA LEU A 236 -2.99 0.32 -24.84
C LEU A 236 -3.98 0.02 -25.97
N GLU A 237 -4.64 1.04 -26.52
CA GLU A 237 -5.56 0.90 -27.66
C GLU A 237 -4.88 0.30 -28.89
N ARG A 238 -3.61 0.64 -29.10
CA ARG A 238 -2.80 0.14 -30.20
C ARG A 238 -2.35 -1.31 -29.97
N ALA A 239 -1.90 -1.64 -28.76
CA ALA A 239 -1.26 -2.91 -28.44
C ALA A 239 -2.24 -4.04 -28.07
N TYR A 240 -3.38 -3.68 -27.46
CA TYR A 240 -4.35 -4.63 -26.92
C TYR A 240 -5.69 -4.57 -27.65
N ASP A 241 -6.44 -5.67 -27.57
CA ASP A 241 -7.81 -5.77 -28.07
C ASP A 241 -8.77 -5.22 -27.00
N VAL A 242 -8.87 -3.89 -26.99
CA VAL A 242 -9.56 -3.08 -25.99
C VAL A 242 -10.40 -2.01 -26.68
N GLU A 243 -11.57 -1.73 -26.11
CA GLU A 243 -12.42 -0.61 -26.52
C GLU A 243 -12.14 0.61 -25.63
N VAL A 244 -11.91 1.77 -26.24
CA VAL A 244 -11.69 3.04 -25.52
C VAL A 244 -12.90 3.95 -25.72
N SER A 245 -13.44 4.46 -24.62
CA SER A 245 -14.56 5.39 -24.60
C SER A 245 -14.25 6.63 -23.77
N TRP A 246 -14.42 7.81 -24.37
CA TRP A 246 -14.19 9.12 -23.77
C TRP A 246 -15.47 9.79 -23.27
N ASP A 247 -16.42 9.00 -22.76
CA ASP A 247 -17.69 9.53 -22.26
C ASP A 247 -17.49 10.10 -20.84
N PRO A 248 -17.83 11.37 -20.58
CA PRO A 248 -17.79 11.96 -19.24
C PRO A 248 -18.53 11.16 -18.16
N ALA A 249 -19.54 10.36 -18.53
CA ALA A 249 -20.27 9.50 -17.61
C ALA A 249 -19.36 8.45 -16.91
N HIS A 250 -18.23 8.09 -17.51
CA HIS A 250 -17.27 7.15 -16.90
C HIS A 250 -16.58 7.71 -15.66
N ALA A 251 -16.61 9.03 -15.43
CA ALA A 251 -16.10 9.61 -14.19
C ALA A 251 -16.82 9.05 -12.95
N ALA A 252 -18.06 8.56 -13.11
CA ALA A 252 -18.78 7.89 -12.04
C ALA A 252 -18.11 6.60 -11.57
N ASP A 253 -17.28 5.92 -12.39
CA ASP A 253 -16.58 4.69 -11.98
C ASP A 253 -15.69 4.93 -10.75
N VAL A 254 -15.06 6.10 -10.68
CA VAL A 254 -14.23 6.53 -9.55
C VAL A 254 -15.10 6.83 -8.33
N SER A 255 -14.69 6.31 -7.17
CA SER A 255 -15.34 6.56 -5.87
C SER A 255 -14.67 7.70 -5.10
N MET A 256 -13.39 8.01 -5.40
CA MET A 256 -12.70 9.18 -4.89
C MET A 256 -13.35 10.49 -5.36
N ASN A 257 -13.35 11.51 -4.49
CA ASN A 257 -13.78 12.85 -4.90
C ASN A 257 -12.72 13.47 -5.84
N THR A 258 -13.06 13.56 -7.12
CA THR A 258 -12.28 14.29 -8.12
C THR A 258 -12.93 15.67 -8.28
N ASP A 259 -12.42 16.67 -7.55
CA ASP A 259 -13.02 18.02 -7.46
C ASP A 259 -13.46 18.56 -8.83
N GLU A 260 -12.54 18.56 -9.80
CA GLU A 260 -12.78 18.93 -11.19
C GLU A 260 -12.25 17.82 -12.10
N VAL A 261 -13.12 17.28 -12.96
CA VAL A 261 -12.75 16.32 -14.00
C VAL A 261 -12.51 17.07 -15.31
N ILE A 262 -11.27 17.02 -15.78
CA ILE A 262 -10.85 17.64 -17.04
C ILE A 262 -11.20 16.72 -18.22
N ASP A 263 -10.96 15.43 -18.07
CA ASP A 263 -11.12 14.44 -19.13
C ASP A 263 -11.16 13.03 -18.54
N VAL A 264 -11.81 12.08 -19.22
CA VAL A 264 -11.94 10.69 -18.75
C VAL A 264 -11.97 9.71 -19.90
N ALA A 265 -11.21 8.62 -19.77
CA ALA A 265 -11.23 7.50 -20.69
C ALA A 265 -11.46 6.19 -19.94
N ARG A 266 -12.42 5.40 -20.41
CA ARG A 266 -12.61 4.01 -19.99
C ARG A 266 -12.09 3.07 -21.07
N LEU A 267 -11.27 2.12 -20.65
CA LEU A 267 -10.70 1.05 -21.45
C LEU A 267 -11.33 -0.27 -21.01
N THR A 268 -12.08 -0.89 -21.91
CA THR A 268 -12.78 -2.16 -21.66
C THR A 268 -12.20 -3.25 -22.53
N PRO A 269 -11.43 -4.20 -21.96
CA PRO A 269 -10.86 -5.33 -22.70
C PRO A 269 -11.96 -6.21 -23.31
N ARG A 270 -11.65 -6.89 -24.42
CA ARG A 270 -12.59 -7.84 -25.03
C ARG A 270 -12.81 -9.11 -24.20
N ASP A 271 -11.84 -9.47 -23.36
CA ASP A 271 -11.99 -10.57 -22.39
C ASP A 271 -12.70 -10.05 -21.13
N PRO A 272 -13.91 -10.53 -20.80
CA PRO A 272 -14.64 -10.10 -19.60
C PRO A 272 -13.97 -10.52 -18.28
N LEU A 273 -12.98 -11.42 -18.32
CA LEU A 273 -12.19 -11.82 -17.15
C LEU A 273 -10.96 -10.92 -16.95
N ALA A 274 -10.71 -9.95 -17.84
CA ALA A 274 -9.65 -8.96 -17.68
C ALA A 274 -10.19 -7.67 -17.04
N ALA A 275 -9.40 -7.06 -16.15
CA ALA A 275 -9.78 -5.83 -15.46
C ALA A 275 -9.89 -4.65 -16.44
N PRO A 276 -11.03 -3.94 -16.49
CA PRO A 276 -11.08 -2.64 -17.17
C PRO A 276 -10.24 -1.60 -16.41
N LEU A 277 -9.90 -0.51 -17.11
CA LEU A 277 -9.26 0.67 -16.54
C LEU A 277 -10.09 1.91 -16.86
N THR A 278 -10.31 2.78 -15.89
CA THR A 278 -10.84 4.14 -16.13
C THR A 278 -9.82 5.15 -15.64
N LEU A 279 -9.33 6.02 -16.51
CA LEU A 279 -8.38 7.08 -16.18
C LEU A 279 -9.11 8.41 -16.18
N VAL A 280 -9.13 9.08 -15.03
CA VAL A 280 -9.74 10.40 -14.83
C VAL A 280 -8.63 11.42 -14.62
N MET A 281 -8.55 12.41 -15.50
CA MET A 281 -7.62 13.54 -15.39
C MET A 281 -8.29 14.70 -14.65
N THR A 282 -7.61 15.31 -13.69
CA THR A 282 -8.20 16.26 -12.73
C THR A 282 -7.68 17.70 -12.85
N GLY A 283 -8.43 18.68 -12.32
CA GLY A 283 -8.09 20.10 -12.38
C GLY A 283 -6.85 20.50 -11.57
N SER A 284 -6.70 19.94 -10.36
CA SER A 284 -5.41 19.87 -9.67
C SER A 284 -4.62 18.78 -10.38
N PRO A 285 -3.60 19.13 -11.20
CA PRO A 285 -3.18 18.32 -12.33
C PRO A 285 -2.71 16.94 -11.86
N GLY A 286 -3.57 15.95 -12.07
CA GLY A 286 -3.47 14.65 -11.45
C GLY A 286 -4.28 13.63 -12.23
N VAL A 287 -4.06 12.35 -11.94
CA VAL A 287 -4.77 11.27 -12.60
C VAL A 287 -5.25 10.28 -11.55
N VAL A 288 -6.54 9.98 -11.55
CA VAL A 288 -7.08 8.86 -10.78
C VAL A 288 -7.31 7.70 -11.75
N VAL A 289 -6.68 6.56 -11.47
CA VAL A 289 -6.87 5.33 -12.23
C VAL A 289 -7.77 4.40 -11.42
N HIS A 290 -8.99 4.18 -11.88
CA HIS A 290 -9.85 3.10 -11.39
C HIS A 290 -9.46 1.80 -12.10
N ALA A 291 -9.19 0.74 -11.35
CA ALA A 291 -8.81 -0.56 -11.90
C ALA A 291 -9.76 -1.67 -11.44
N GLY A 292 -10.25 -2.44 -12.42
CA GLY A 292 -11.07 -3.60 -12.17
C GLY A 292 -12.47 -3.25 -11.71
N ALA A 293 -12.83 -3.67 -10.50
CA ALA A 293 -14.17 -3.50 -9.94
C ALA A 293 -14.25 -2.52 -8.77
N LEU A 294 -13.14 -2.32 -8.04
CA LEU A 294 -13.18 -1.61 -6.77
C LEU A 294 -12.17 -0.48 -6.72
N HIS A 295 -10.88 -0.70 -6.94
CA HIS A 295 -9.87 0.24 -6.43
C HIS A 295 -9.60 1.46 -7.32
N ASP A 296 -9.44 2.61 -6.65
CA ASP A 296 -8.99 3.87 -7.23
C ASP A 296 -7.55 4.16 -6.79
N PHE A 297 -6.70 4.54 -7.74
CA PHE A 297 -5.30 4.85 -7.53
C PHE A 297 -5.03 6.30 -7.96
N PRO A 298 -4.86 7.24 -7.01
CA PRO A 298 -4.56 8.63 -7.32
C PRO A 298 -3.07 8.85 -7.59
N PHE A 299 -2.78 9.71 -8.55
CA PHE A 299 -1.44 10.18 -8.90
C PHE A 299 -1.46 11.71 -9.01
N PRO A 300 -0.79 12.45 -8.10
CA PRO A 300 -0.11 11.96 -6.90
C PRO A 300 -1.07 11.37 -5.85
N ILE A 301 -0.54 10.57 -4.93
CA ILE A 301 -1.28 10.17 -3.72
C ILE A 301 -1.41 11.36 -2.77
N CYS A 302 -0.37 12.21 -2.72
CA CYS A 302 -0.40 13.44 -1.93
C CYS A 302 0.38 14.56 -2.64
N GLY A 303 -0.30 15.67 -2.92
CA GLY A 303 0.29 16.85 -3.56
C GLY A 303 1.10 17.75 -2.62
N CYS A 304 1.16 17.45 -1.32
CA CYS A 304 1.80 18.36 -0.37
C CYS A 304 3.33 18.45 -0.54
N ASP A 305 3.90 19.56 -0.09
CA ASP A 305 5.31 19.88 -0.15
C ASP A 305 6.16 18.92 0.72
N ALA A 306 5.60 18.39 1.81
CA ALA A 306 6.27 17.42 2.67
C ALA A 306 6.56 16.09 1.95
N CYS A 307 5.63 15.59 1.13
CA CYS A 307 5.79 14.34 0.40
C CYS A 307 6.85 14.40 -0.70
N ASP A 308 7.17 15.62 -1.17
CA ASP A 308 8.25 15.88 -2.13
C ASP A 308 8.17 15.05 -3.43
N GLU A 309 6.95 14.67 -3.82
CA GLU A 309 6.71 13.87 -5.02
C GLU A 309 6.99 14.65 -6.31
N THR A 310 7.48 13.94 -7.32
CA THR A 310 7.81 14.48 -8.64
C THR A 310 6.87 13.93 -9.71
N VAL A 311 6.72 14.63 -10.83
CA VAL A 311 5.97 14.10 -11.98
C VAL A 311 6.58 12.82 -12.53
N GLU A 312 7.91 12.68 -12.47
CA GLU A 312 8.63 11.49 -12.90
C GLU A 312 8.32 10.27 -12.02
N SER A 313 8.29 10.46 -10.69
CA SER A 313 7.96 9.39 -9.74
C SER A 313 6.50 8.95 -9.91
N GLU A 314 5.58 9.91 -10.02
CA GLU A 314 4.15 9.60 -10.17
C GLU A 314 3.84 8.96 -11.52
N ALA A 315 4.46 9.44 -12.60
CA ALA A 315 4.35 8.81 -13.91
C ALA A 315 4.84 7.35 -13.88
N SER A 316 5.95 7.08 -13.18
CA SER A 316 6.50 5.72 -13.05
C SER A 316 5.55 4.80 -12.29
N ARG A 317 4.95 5.28 -11.18
CA ARG A 317 3.98 4.49 -10.42
C ARG A 317 2.71 4.22 -11.21
N MET A 318 2.22 5.20 -11.97
CA MET A 318 1.05 5.08 -12.84
C MET A 318 1.29 4.09 -13.98
N GLU A 319 2.46 4.15 -14.63
CA GLU A 319 2.87 3.20 -15.67
C GLU A 319 2.93 1.77 -15.14
N GLU A 320 3.56 1.56 -13.99
CA GLU A 320 3.66 0.23 -13.38
C GLU A 320 2.27 -0.36 -13.08
N LEU A 321 1.35 0.47 -12.56
CA LEU A 321 -0.05 0.07 -12.33
C LEU A 321 -0.74 -0.31 -13.63
N VAL A 322 -0.79 0.62 -14.59
CA VAL A 322 -1.55 0.47 -15.83
C VAL A 322 -1.03 -0.71 -16.67
N LEU A 323 0.29 -0.84 -16.79
CA LEU A 323 0.91 -1.94 -17.53
C LEU A 323 0.83 -3.27 -16.78
N GLY A 324 0.93 -3.26 -15.44
CA GLY A 324 0.72 -4.44 -14.61
C GLY A 324 -0.69 -5.01 -14.74
N VAL A 325 -1.71 -4.14 -14.70
CA VAL A 325 -3.11 -4.52 -14.93
C VAL A 325 -3.29 -5.12 -16.32
N ALA A 326 -2.83 -4.43 -17.38
CA ALA A 326 -2.93 -4.93 -18.74
C ALA A 326 -2.22 -6.29 -18.93
N ALA A 327 -1.14 -6.53 -18.18
CA ALA A 327 -0.40 -7.79 -18.21
C ALA A 327 -1.06 -8.95 -17.44
N GLY A 328 -2.17 -8.72 -16.73
CA GLY A 328 -2.81 -9.72 -15.86
C GLY A 328 -2.10 -9.87 -14.51
N GLY A 329 -1.30 -8.88 -14.13
CA GLY A 329 -0.64 -8.80 -12.84
C GLY A 329 -1.52 -8.21 -11.74
N TYR A 330 -2.81 -8.00 -11.97
CA TYR A 330 -3.71 -7.37 -11.02
C TYR A 330 -4.80 -8.33 -10.55
N GLY A 331 -5.09 -8.32 -9.25
CA GLY A 331 -6.15 -9.12 -8.66
C GLY A 331 -6.87 -8.30 -7.59
N GLU A 332 -8.17 -8.55 -7.46
CA GLU A 332 -9.00 -8.00 -6.40
C GLU A 332 -9.80 -9.09 -5.72
N ARG A 333 -10.16 -8.85 -4.46
CA ARG A 333 -11.04 -9.74 -3.71
C ARG A 333 -11.98 -8.95 -2.84
N TYR A 334 -13.26 -9.33 -2.89
CA TYR A 334 -14.31 -8.78 -2.04
C TYR A 334 -15.49 -9.77 -1.97
N PRO A 335 -16.17 -9.90 -0.82
CA PRO A 335 -15.78 -9.37 0.48
C PRO A 335 -14.68 -10.22 1.15
N VAL A 336 -13.73 -9.56 1.83
CA VAL A 336 -12.73 -10.23 2.67
C VAL A 336 -13.07 -10.05 4.14
N GLY A 337 -13.19 -11.17 4.87
CA GLY A 337 -13.49 -11.19 6.29
C GLY A 337 -14.89 -10.66 6.66
N ARG A 338 -15.19 -10.60 7.96
CA ARG A 338 -16.45 -10.09 8.50
C ARG A 338 -16.62 -8.59 8.28
N LYS A 339 -15.51 -7.85 8.24
CA LYS A 339 -15.48 -6.42 7.92
C LYS A 339 -15.77 -6.11 6.45
N LYS A 340 -15.89 -7.14 5.60
CA LYS A 340 -16.13 -7.03 4.16
C LYS A 340 -15.17 -6.04 3.49
N TRP A 341 -13.87 -6.23 3.72
CA TRP A 341 -12.85 -5.39 3.10
C TRP A 341 -12.68 -5.73 1.63
N ALA A 342 -12.25 -4.74 0.88
CA ALA A 342 -11.68 -4.92 -0.45
C ALA A 342 -10.18 -5.15 -0.30
N GLU A 343 -9.66 -6.17 -0.96
CA GLU A 343 -8.23 -6.48 -1.06
C GLU A 343 -7.81 -6.34 -2.53
N TYR A 344 -6.60 -5.86 -2.78
CA TYR A 344 -5.96 -5.95 -4.09
C TYR A 344 -4.51 -6.40 -3.99
N ALA A 345 -4.03 -6.96 -5.09
CA ALA A 345 -2.62 -7.22 -5.34
C ALA A 345 -2.27 -6.81 -6.77
N LEU A 346 -1.08 -6.22 -6.93
CA LEU A 346 -0.50 -5.81 -8.19
C LEU A 346 0.92 -6.38 -8.27
N PHE A 347 1.22 -7.09 -9.33
CA PHE A 347 2.55 -7.57 -9.70
C PHE A 347 2.96 -6.85 -10.98
N ALA A 348 4.11 -6.19 -10.95
CA ALA A 348 4.63 -5.46 -12.09
C ALA A 348 4.83 -6.42 -13.27
N ALA A 349 4.49 -5.96 -14.48
CA ALA A 349 4.54 -6.80 -15.67
C ALA A 349 5.94 -7.41 -15.88
N ASP A 350 6.99 -6.65 -15.65
CA ASP A 350 8.40 -7.04 -15.80
C ASP A 350 8.96 -7.84 -14.60
N GLY A 351 8.13 -8.12 -13.59
CA GLY A 351 8.52 -8.80 -12.36
C GLY A 351 9.37 -7.94 -11.42
N SER A 352 9.46 -6.62 -11.65
CA SER A 352 10.28 -5.71 -10.84
C SER A 352 9.80 -5.56 -9.39
N GLY A 353 8.52 -5.86 -9.11
CA GLY A 353 7.98 -5.77 -7.76
C GLY A 353 6.51 -6.18 -7.67
N ASN A 354 5.98 -6.10 -6.46
CA ASN A 354 4.56 -6.22 -6.20
C ASN A 354 4.12 -5.21 -5.13
N ARG A 355 2.82 -4.94 -5.11
CA ARG A 355 2.14 -4.07 -4.14
C ARG A 355 0.80 -4.72 -3.80
N SER A 356 0.37 -4.56 -2.57
CA SER A 356 -0.95 -5.04 -2.12
C SER A 356 -1.52 -4.07 -1.10
N GLY A 357 -2.83 -4.13 -0.94
CA GLY A 357 -3.54 -3.33 0.05
C GLY A 357 -4.88 -3.96 0.38
N ALA A 358 -5.37 -3.68 1.58
CA ALA A 358 -6.70 -4.06 2.01
C ALA A 358 -7.30 -2.95 2.85
N GLY A 359 -8.61 -2.74 2.73
CA GLY A 359 -9.29 -1.72 3.51
C GLY A 359 -10.79 -1.69 3.28
N PRO A 360 -11.49 -0.82 4.06
CA PRO A 360 -12.89 -0.54 3.79
C PRO A 360 -13.03 0.12 2.42
N TRP A 361 -14.09 -0.24 1.70
CA TRP A 361 -14.43 0.40 0.44
C TRP A 361 -15.76 1.15 0.57
N SER A 362 -15.76 2.45 0.26
CA SER A 362 -16.96 3.27 0.29
C SER A 362 -17.63 3.29 -1.09
N ALA A 363 -18.53 2.34 -1.32
CA ALA A 363 -19.40 2.34 -2.50
C ALA A 363 -20.85 2.05 -2.10
N THR A 364 -21.78 2.27 -3.04
CA THR A 364 -23.18 1.90 -2.84
C THR A 364 -23.31 0.38 -2.70
N PRO A 365 -24.33 -0.13 -1.96
CA PRO A 365 -24.56 -1.56 -1.84
C PRO A 365 -24.67 -2.29 -3.19
N ASP A 366 -25.30 -1.66 -4.18
CA ASP A 366 -25.46 -2.22 -5.52
C ASP A 366 -24.11 -2.37 -6.25
N ARG A 367 -23.19 -1.41 -6.07
CA ARG A 367 -21.83 -1.51 -6.62
C ARG A 367 -21.03 -2.62 -5.98
N LEU A 368 -21.14 -2.77 -4.66
CA LEU A 368 -20.46 -3.83 -3.92
C LEU A 368 -20.99 -5.22 -4.31
N ALA A 369 -22.30 -5.36 -4.48
CA ALA A 369 -22.90 -6.61 -4.95
C ALA A 369 -22.45 -6.96 -6.39
N ALA A 370 -22.40 -5.98 -7.29
CA ALA A 370 -21.91 -6.19 -8.65
C ALA A 370 -20.40 -6.52 -8.69
N ALA A 371 -19.61 -5.91 -7.80
CA ALA A 371 -18.20 -6.22 -7.65
C ALA A 371 -18.00 -7.65 -7.12
N GLU A 372 -18.74 -8.05 -6.09
CA GLU A 372 -18.72 -9.41 -5.53
C GLU A 372 -19.01 -10.45 -6.63
N GLU A 373 -20.05 -10.25 -7.44
CA GLU A 373 -20.38 -11.14 -8.54
C GLU A 373 -19.25 -11.26 -9.58
N ARG A 374 -18.63 -10.14 -9.96
CA ARG A 374 -17.51 -10.16 -10.92
C ARG A 374 -16.27 -10.84 -10.34
N LEU A 375 -15.92 -10.53 -9.09
CA LEU A 375 -14.71 -11.05 -8.45
C LEU A 375 -14.81 -12.55 -8.15
N HIS A 376 -16.03 -13.08 -8.00
CA HIS A 376 -16.24 -14.53 -7.97
C HIS A 376 -15.81 -15.26 -9.26
N ALA A 377 -15.81 -14.58 -10.42
CA ALA A 377 -15.36 -15.15 -11.68
C ALA A 377 -13.83 -15.15 -11.85
N VAL A 378 -13.11 -14.38 -11.02
CA VAL A 378 -11.65 -14.18 -11.09
C VAL A 378 -10.98 -14.38 -9.72
N PRO A 379 -11.14 -15.55 -9.07
CA PRO A 379 -10.70 -15.77 -7.68
C PRO A 379 -9.18 -15.69 -7.48
N ASP A 380 -8.42 -15.92 -8.56
CA ASP A 380 -6.95 -15.87 -8.60
C ASP A 380 -6.41 -14.56 -9.19
N GLY A 381 -7.29 -13.59 -9.44
CA GLY A 381 -6.98 -12.32 -10.09
C GLY A 381 -7.46 -12.23 -11.54
N TRP A 382 -7.36 -11.03 -12.09
CA TRP A 382 -7.85 -10.70 -13.43
C TRP A 382 -6.94 -11.28 -14.51
N SER A 383 -7.54 -11.76 -15.60
CA SER A 383 -6.82 -12.20 -16.80
C SER A 383 -6.02 -11.08 -17.44
N ALA A 384 -4.94 -11.44 -18.12
CA ALA A 384 -4.22 -10.51 -18.97
C ALA A 384 -5.08 -10.03 -20.14
N TRP A 385 -4.86 -8.78 -20.56
CA TRP A 385 -5.59 -8.23 -21.68
C TRP A 385 -5.22 -8.96 -22.98
N PRO A 386 -6.20 -9.31 -23.83
CA PRO A 386 -5.91 -9.91 -25.12
C PRO A 386 -5.10 -8.96 -26.00
N LEU A 387 -4.07 -9.46 -26.67
CA LEU A 387 -3.29 -8.67 -27.63
C LEU A 387 -4.08 -8.42 -28.91
N LYS A 388 -3.93 -7.23 -29.47
CA LYS A 388 -4.54 -6.90 -30.77
C LYS A 388 -3.91 -7.76 -31.84
N ARG A 389 -4.73 -8.53 -32.57
CA ARG A 389 -4.21 -9.31 -33.71
C ARG A 389 -3.70 -8.35 -34.78
N SER A 390 -2.41 -8.45 -35.11
CA SER A 390 -1.86 -7.77 -36.28
C SER A 390 -2.64 -8.27 -37.49
N GLY A 391 -3.48 -7.41 -38.09
CA GLY A 391 -4.23 -7.78 -39.28
C GLY A 391 -3.25 -8.14 -40.38
N THR A 392 -3.12 -9.43 -40.70
CA THR A 392 -2.48 -9.87 -41.93
C THR A 392 -3.35 -9.32 -43.06
N SER A 393 -2.84 -8.32 -43.78
CA SER A 393 -3.38 -7.95 -45.08
C SER A 393 -3.16 -9.13 -46.03
N THR A 394 -4.06 -10.11 -45.99
CA THR A 394 -4.23 -11.05 -47.10
C THR A 394 -4.70 -10.23 -48.29
N GLY A 395 -3.73 -9.76 -49.08
CA GLY A 395 -3.96 -9.25 -50.41
C GLY A 395 -4.76 -10.29 -51.17
N VAL A 396 -6.01 -9.96 -51.45
CA VAL A 396 -6.86 -10.66 -52.40
C VAL A 396 -6.12 -10.63 -53.73
N SER A 397 -5.47 -11.74 -54.08
CA SER A 397 -5.08 -12.01 -55.45
C SER A 397 -6.36 -12.35 -56.20
N GLY A 398 -7.01 -11.32 -56.76
CA GLY A 398 -8.04 -11.49 -57.77
C GLY A 398 -7.46 -12.14 -59.03
N PRO A 399 -8.27 -12.90 -59.79
CA PRO A 399 -7.80 -13.67 -60.94
C PRO A 399 -7.46 -12.73 -62.10
N GLY A 400 -6.25 -12.86 -62.65
CA GLY A 400 -5.86 -12.19 -63.89
C GLY A 400 -6.59 -12.81 -65.10
N PRO A 401 -7.01 -12.01 -66.11
CA PRO A 401 -7.79 -12.49 -67.24
C PRO A 401 -6.94 -12.99 -68.41
N ALA A 402 -7.59 -13.88 -69.19
CA ALA A 402 -7.28 -14.44 -70.52
C ALA A 402 -6.19 -15.53 -70.59
#